data_AF-A0A7G9FX39-F1
#
_entry.id   AF-A0A7G9FX39-F1
#
_cell.length_a   1.000
_cell.length_b   1.000
_cell.length_c   1.000
_cell.angle_alpha   90.00
_cell.angle_beta   90.00
_cell.angle_gamma   90.00
#
_symmetry.space_group_name_H-M   'P 1'
#
loop_
_entity.id
_entity.type
_entity.pdbx_description
1 polymer ?
#
loop_
_entity_poly.entity_id
_entity_poly.type
_entity_poly.pdbx_seq_one_letter_code
_entity_poly.pdbx_strand_id
1 'polypeptide(L)'
;MEKAKVTMRNWEPYVYDGEYNLSGTADVHPRLGRNVYVATTSTLVKASLEEDVLIYETRNTVYHCPLKYMMVSPYGNVVQEYREELARLDTSENALDRIIAAAAKMSLGEPEDTADEMVRKIRALQETGQQEIAQMEEQEKQRLIEIAGKYEDCVYIEVSSVHSGSKLAYHLGDAVGIVNPGVHIGMFQDSVLYMKYATEEDPCALDFRYFPKGFGNVMETYSWSDNIKQAVIKNQKGYSLIFNHEEIAPGETKVFTPVTHKQGLFSPDCYNGKSLFTMEKED
;
A
#
# COMPACT_ATOMS: atom_id res chain seq x y z
N MET A 1 12.88 -24.71 -8.81
CA MET A 1 11.71 -23.85 -9.08
C MET A 1 12.23 -22.56 -9.67
N GLU A 2 11.61 -22.07 -10.74
CA GLU A 2 11.88 -20.74 -11.28
C GLU A 2 11.47 -19.67 -10.25
N LYS A 3 12.33 -18.66 -10.04
CA LYS A 3 12.02 -17.56 -9.11
C LYS A 3 11.00 -16.64 -9.77
N ALA A 4 10.06 -16.14 -8.97
CA ALA A 4 9.10 -15.17 -9.48
C ALA A 4 9.80 -13.86 -9.84
N LYS A 5 9.44 -13.26 -10.98
CA LYS A 5 9.93 -11.95 -11.41
C LYS A 5 8.88 -10.90 -11.08
N VAL A 6 9.27 -9.86 -10.35
CA VAL A 6 8.35 -8.83 -9.84
C VAL A 6 8.91 -7.45 -10.10
N THR A 7 8.19 -6.62 -10.82
CA THR A 7 8.55 -5.21 -10.99
C THR A 7 8.23 -4.44 -9.70
N MET A 8 9.19 -3.65 -9.22
CA MET A 8 8.97 -2.71 -8.12
C MET A 8 8.90 -1.26 -8.60
N ARG A 9 8.00 -0.51 -7.97
CA ARG A 9 7.80 0.93 -8.13
C ARG A 9 7.94 1.61 -6.78
N ASN A 10 8.21 2.92 -6.77
CA ASN A 10 8.40 3.69 -5.52
C ASN A 10 9.36 2.97 -4.58
N TRP A 11 10.49 2.51 -5.12
CA TRP A 11 11.41 1.64 -4.40
C TRP A 11 12.65 2.41 -3.92
N GLU A 12 13.24 1.95 -2.82
CA GLU A 12 14.51 2.44 -2.31
C GLU A 12 15.34 1.28 -1.76
N PRO A 13 16.65 1.22 -2.07
CA PRO A 13 17.55 0.30 -1.40
C PRO A 13 17.94 0.89 -0.05
N TYR A 14 18.31 0.08 0.93
CA TYR A 14 18.88 0.56 2.19
C TYR A 14 19.78 -0.49 2.82
N VAL A 15 20.69 -0.03 3.68
CA VAL A 15 21.53 -0.92 4.49
C VAL A 15 21.01 -0.89 5.92
N TYR A 16 20.83 -2.06 6.52
CA TYR A 16 20.44 -2.22 7.92
C TYR A 16 21.22 -3.39 8.50
N ASP A 17 21.91 -3.16 9.63
CA ASP A 17 22.75 -4.17 10.29
C ASP A 17 23.79 -4.82 9.35
N GLY A 18 24.35 -4.02 8.44
CA GLY A 18 25.32 -4.49 7.44
C GLY A 18 24.71 -5.30 6.28
N GLU A 19 23.40 -5.50 6.25
CA GLU A 19 22.71 -6.20 5.18
C GLU A 19 22.01 -5.23 4.22
N TYR A 20 22.13 -5.51 2.91
CA TYR A 20 21.37 -4.81 1.90
C TYR A 20 19.91 -5.25 1.93
N ASN A 21 19.02 -4.27 1.90
CA ASN A 21 17.58 -4.43 1.90
C ASN A 21 16.96 -3.55 0.81
N LEU A 22 15.72 -3.86 0.47
CA LEU A 22 14.93 -3.16 -0.52
C LEU A 22 13.52 -2.97 0.01
N SER A 23 12.97 -1.77 -0.16
CA SER A 23 11.55 -1.48 0.05
C SER A 23 10.91 -0.98 -1.24
N GLY A 24 9.58 -1.07 -1.34
CA GLY A 24 8.84 -0.47 -2.44
C GLY A 24 7.50 -1.17 -2.73
N THR A 25 6.81 -0.72 -3.76
CA THR A 25 5.53 -1.29 -4.21
C THR A 25 5.77 -2.33 -5.30
N ALA A 26 5.50 -3.59 -4.97
CA ALA A 26 5.51 -4.70 -5.92
C ALA A 26 4.23 -4.70 -6.77
N ASP A 27 4.39 -4.80 -8.09
CA ASP A 27 3.25 -4.75 -9.01
C ASP A 27 2.36 -5.98 -8.90
N VAL A 28 2.84 -7.18 -9.25
CA VAL A 28 2.11 -8.45 -9.02
C VAL A 28 3.04 -9.46 -8.36
N HIS A 29 2.91 -9.61 -7.05
CA HIS A 29 3.70 -10.55 -6.26
C HIS A 29 2.92 -11.86 -6.04
N PRO A 30 3.48 -13.04 -6.37
CA PRO A 30 2.73 -14.31 -6.37
C PRO A 30 2.17 -14.72 -4.99
N ARG A 31 2.80 -14.25 -3.91
CA ARG A 31 2.34 -14.50 -2.53
C ARG A 31 1.54 -13.36 -1.92
N LEU A 32 1.86 -12.13 -2.30
CA LEU A 32 1.40 -10.93 -1.59
C LEU A 32 0.28 -10.21 -2.35
N GLY A 33 0.11 -10.52 -3.64
CA GLY A 33 -0.91 -9.94 -4.49
C GLY A 33 -0.42 -8.73 -5.27
N ARG A 34 -1.40 -7.94 -5.73
CA ARG A 34 -1.16 -6.78 -6.59
C ARG A 34 -0.97 -5.49 -5.80
N ASN A 35 -0.13 -4.59 -6.33
CA ASN A 35 0.13 -3.23 -5.80
C ASN A 35 0.48 -3.25 -4.30
N VAL A 36 1.30 -4.22 -3.88
CA VAL A 36 1.57 -4.45 -2.46
C VAL A 36 2.88 -3.79 -2.05
N TYR A 37 2.83 -3.01 -0.97
CA TYR A 37 4.04 -2.44 -0.37
C TYR A 37 4.82 -3.53 0.37
N VAL A 38 6.08 -3.68 0.00
CA VAL A 38 7.07 -4.52 0.66
C VAL A 38 7.97 -3.58 1.44
N ALA A 39 7.84 -3.59 2.77
CA ALA A 39 8.67 -2.75 3.65
C ALA A 39 10.13 -3.22 3.68
N THR A 40 10.33 -4.54 3.73
CA THR A 40 11.65 -5.17 3.77
C THR A 40 11.61 -6.45 2.95
N THR A 41 12.50 -6.59 1.97
CA THR A 41 12.71 -7.86 1.27
C THR A 41 13.43 -8.88 2.15
N SER A 42 13.29 -10.17 1.83
CA SER A 42 14.18 -11.19 2.40
C SER A 42 15.63 -10.98 1.95
N THR A 43 16.58 -11.59 2.64
CA THR A 43 18.03 -11.50 2.39
C THR A 43 18.40 -11.56 0.91
N LEU A 44 19.24 -10.60 0.51
CA LEU A 44 19.84 -10.52 -0.81
C LEU A 44 20.67 -11.77 -1.12
N VAL A 45 20.46 -12.34 -2.30
CA VAL A 45 21.29 -13.41 -2.87
C VAL A 45 22.28 -12.82 -3.88
N LYS A 46 21.80 -11.95 -4.76
CA LYS A 46 22.62 -11.29 -5.80
C LYS A 46 21.96 -10.00 -6.27
N ALA A 47 22.77 -9.00 -6.60
CA ALA A 47 22.33 -7.81 -7.30
C ALA A 47 23.15 -7.58 -8.58
N SER A 48 22.50 -7.07 -9.63
CA SER A 48 23.14 -6.56 -10.85
C SER A 48 22.37 -5.35 -11.38
N LEU A 49 23.04 -4.49 -12.15
CA LEU A 49 22.40 -3.39 -12.87
C LEU A 49 22.47 -3.68 -14.37
N GLU A 50 21.32 -3.78 -15.01
CA GLU A 50 21.16 -4.12 -16.43
C GLU A 50 20.23 -3.09 -17.07
N GLU A 51 20.72 -2.33 -18.07
CA GLU A 51 19.90 -1.36 -18.83
C GLU A 51 18.98 -0.49 -17.94
N ASP A 52 19.54 0.08 -16.87
CA ASP A 52 18.86 0.99 -15.93
C ASP A 52 17.80 0.31 -15.07
N VAL A 53 17.89 -1.03 -14.95
CA VAL A 53 17.09 -1.85 -14.05
C VAL A 53 18.02 -2.53 -13.05
N LEU A 54 17.84 -2.22 -11.76
CA LEU A 54 18.45 -3.01 -10.70
C LEU A 54 17.71 -4.36 -10.63
N ILE A 55 18.44 -5.44 -10.87
CA ILE A 55 17.98 -6.81 -10.67
C ILE A 55 18.38 -7.21 -9.26
N TYR A 56 17.41 -7.26 -8.35
CA TYR A 56 17.62 -7.58 -6.94
C TYR A 56 17.04 -8.97 -6.63
N GLU A 57 17.91 -9.97 -6.56
CA GLU A 57 17.54 -11.37 -6.39
C GLU A 57 17.57 -11.76 -4.91
N THR A 58 16.44 -12.20 -4.39
CA THR A 58 16.31 -12.79 -3.06
C THR A 58 16.17 -14.32 -3.15
N ARG A 59 15.94 -14.99 -2.01
CA ARG A 59 15.73 -16.44 -1.98
C ARG A 59 14.61 -16.92 -2.92
N ASN A 60 13.49 -16.19 -3.01
CA ASN A 60 12.29 -16.66 -3.72
C ASN A 60 11.82 -15.76 -4.86
N THR A 61 12.30 -14.52 -4.91
CA THR A 61 11.80 -13.49 -5.83
C THR A 61 12.98 -12.72 -6.43
N VAL A 62 12.92 -12.46 -7.73
CA VAL A 62 13.78 -11.52 -8.45
C VAL A 62 12.99 -10.24 -8.63
N TYR A 63 13.40 -9.19 -7.94
CA TYR A 63 12.81 -7.87 -8.10
C TYR A 63 13.50 -7.13 -9.24
N HIS A 64 12.70 -6.67 -10.20
CA HIS A 64 13.12 -5.77 -11.25
C HIS A 64 12.81 -4.35 -10.80
N CYS A 65 13.83 -3.55 -10.61
CA CYS A 65 13.76 -2.23 -10.02
C CYS A 65 14.26 -1.20 -11.04
N PRO A 66 13.42 -0.77 -12.01
CA PRO A 66 13.78 0.30 -12.93
C PRO A 66 14.17 1.56 -12.16
N LEU A 67 15.32 2.14 -12.47
CA LEU A 67 15.83 3.35 -11.80
C LEU A 67 14.84 4.52 -11.92
N LYS A 68 14.08 4.59 -13.02
CA LYS A 68 12.99 5.57 -13.20
C LYS A 68 11.93 5.54 -12.08
N TYR A 69 11.71 4.39 -11.46
CA TYR A 69 10.73 4.24 -10.38
C TYR A 69 11.34 4.28 -8.97
N MET A 70 12.63 4.61 -8.85
CA MET A 70 13.25 4.83 -7.54
C MET A 70 12.62 6.06 -6.88
N MET A 71 12.44 6.04 -5.57
CA MET A 71 11.87 7.15 -4.82
C MET A 71 12.64 8.47 -5.04
N VAL A 72 11.92 9.59 -5.13
CA VAL A 72 12.52 10.93 -5.35
C VAL A 72 13.29 11.46 -4.15
N SER A 73 12.91 11.05 -2.94
CA SER A 73 13.58 11.40 -1.69
C SER A 73 13.80 10.14 -0.86
N PRO A 74 14.73 9.26 -1.28
CA PRO A 74 15.09 8.10 -0.48
C PRO A 74 15.70 8.58 0.84
N TYR A 75 15.70 7.77 1.91
CA TYR A 75 16.36 8.11 3.18
C TYR A 75 15.98 9.46 3.85
N GLY A 76 14.88 10.12 3.48
CA GLY A 76 14.52 11.43 4.05
C GLY A 76 14.37 11.44 5.58
N ASN A 77 14.04 10.28 6.16
CA ASN A 77 13.87 10.09 7.60
C ASN A 77 15.13 9.56 8.32
N VAL A 78 16.26 9.45 7.61
CA VAL A 78 17.49 8.88 8.16
C VAL A 78 18.44 9.98 8.61
N VAL A 79 19.15 9.75 9.73
CA VAL A 79 20.09 10.71 10.30
C VAL A 79 21.15 11.13 9.29
N GLN A 80 21.56 12.39 9.33
CA GLN A 80 22.46 12.98 8.34
C GLN A 80 23.80 12.25 8.26
N GLU A 81 24.42 11.94 9.41
CA GLU A 81 25.73 11.25 9.48
C GLU A 81 25.73 9.93 8.69
N TYR A 82 24.66 9.14 8.82
CA TYR A 82 24.55 7.88 8.10
C TYR A 82 24.38 8.08 6.58
N ARG A 83 23.65 9.12 6.15
CA ARG A 83 23.55 9.45 4.72
C ARG A 83 24.92 9.85 4.16
N GLU A 84 25.72 10.58 4.92
CA GLU A 84 27.09 10.96 4.52
C GLU A 84 28.02 9.76 4.43
N GLU A 85 27.86 8.75 5.29
CA GLU A 85 28.59 7.48 5.20
C GLU A 85 28.22 6.71 3.93
N LEU A 86 26.93 6.54 3.65
CA LEU A 86 26.44 5.85 2.45
C LEU A 86 26.86 6.58 1.16
N ALA A 87 26.86 7.92 1.16
CA ALA A 87 27.28 8.73 0.03
C ALA A 87 28.73 8.47 -0.44
N ARG A 88 29.60 7.95 0.45
CA ARG A 88 31.01 7.63 0.13
C ARG A 88 31.19 6.30 -0.61
N LEU A 89 30.10 5.55 -0.82
CA LEU A 89 30.12 4.29 -1.55
C LEU A 89 30.12 4.48 -3.09
N ASP A 90 30.14 5.72 -3.56
CA ASP A 90 30.11 6.10 -4.97
C ASP A 90 31.29 5.59 -5.79
N THR A 91 32.43 5.35 -5.14
CA THR A 91 33.64 4.78 -5.74
C THR A 91 33.67 3.25 -5.76
N SER A 92 32.65 2.58 -5.20
CA SER A 92 32.57 1.12 -5.17
C SER A 92 32.42 0.52 -6.58
N GLU A 93 33.10 -0.59 -6.84
CA GLU A 93 32.90 -1.36 -8.09
C GLU A 93 31.50 -2.00 -8.13
N ASN A 94 30.88 -2.22 -6.97
CA ASN A 94 29.53 -2.77 -6.83
C ASN A 94 28.48 -1.75 -7.31
N ALA A 95 27.63 -2.16 -8.26
CA ALA A 95 26.58 -1.31 -8.78
C ALA A 95 25.51 -0.95 -7.72
N LEU A 96 25.19 -1.86 -6.80
CA LEU A 96 24.22 -1.61 -5.74
C LEU A 96 24.73 -0.54 -4.75
N ASP A 97 26.01 -0.58 -4.41
CA ASP A 97 26.67 0.44 -3.58
C ASP A 97 26.59 1.82 -4.22
N ARG A 98 26.85 1.91 -5.53
CA ARG A 98 26.75 3.17 -6.28
C ARG A 98 25.32 3.72 -6.34
N ILE A 99 24.31 2.84 -6.44
CA ILE A 99 22.91 3.26 -6.37
C ILE A 99 22.57 3.76 -4.97
N ILE A 100 23.03 3.08 -3.91
CA ILE A 100 22.84 3.49 -2.51
C ILE A 100 23.53 4.84 -2.26
N ALA A 101 24.74 5.02 -2.75
CA ALA A 101 25.46 6.28 -2.65
C ALA A 101 24.70 7.41 -3.35
N ALA A 102 24.25 7.18 -4.58
CA ALA A 102 23.47 8.15 -5.33
C ALA A 102 22.16 8.52 -4.62
N ALA A 103 21.44 7.52 -4.11
CA ALA A 103 20.25 7.73 -3.29
C ALA A 103 20.56 8.61 -2.07
N ALA A 104 21.61 8.29 -1.30
CA ALA A 104 22.01 9.05 -0.12
C ALA A 104 22.42 10.49 -0.45
N LYS A 105 23.17 10.71 -1.53
CA LYS A 105 23.54 12.06 -1.97
C LYS A 105 22.33 12.89 -2.44
N MET A 106 21.39 12.26 -3.14
CA MET A 106 20.11 12.89 -3.49
C MET A 106 19.36 13.35 -2.23
N SER A 107 19.33 12.53 -1.18
CA SER A 107 18.73 12.87 0.13
C SER A 107 19.45 13.99 0.86
N LEU A 108 20.74 14.18 0.61
CA LEU A 108 21.56 15.28 1.16
C LEU A 108 21.38 16.59 0.37
N GLY A 109 20.56 16.59 -0.69
CA GLY A 109 20.30 17.78 -1.49
C GLY A 109 21.43 18.10 -2.47
N GLU A 110 22.17 17.09 -2.93
CA GLU A 110 23.22 17.30 -3.94
C GLU A 110 22.64 18.02 -5.18
N PRO A 111 23.31 19.02 -5.75
CA PRO A 111 22.71 19.85 -6.80
C PRO A 111 22.53 19.09 -8.12
N GLU A 112 21.65 19.60 -9.00
CA GLU A 112 21.34 18.97 -10.29
C GLU A 112 22.56 18.88 -11.24
N ASP A 113 23.50 19.81 -11.11
CA ASP A 113 24.74 19.89 -11.89
C ASP A 113 25.90 19.07 -11.31
N THR A 114 25.62 18.12 -10.40
CA THR A 114 26.64 17.24 -9.82
C THR A 114 27.47 16.49 -10.87
N ALA A 115 28.75 16.29 -10.56
CA ALA A 115 29.64 15.44 -11.34
C ALA A 115 29.25 13.95 -11.26
N ASP A 116 28.49 13.54 -10.23
CA ASP A 116 28.06 12.17 -10.04
C ASP A 116 27.15 11.70 -11.20
N GLU A 117 27.64 10.74 -11.97
CA GLU A 117 26.94 10.21 -13.14
C GLU A 117 25.68 9.43 -12.75
N MET A 118 25.73 8.67 -11.64
CA MET A 118 24.62 7.85 -11.19
C MET A 118 23.46 8.74 -10.70
N VAL A 119 23.77 9.80 -9.94
CA VAL A 119 22.77 10.78 -9.49
C VAL A 119 22.09 11.46 -10.68
N ARG A 120 22.86 11.96 -11.65
CA ARG A 120 22.30 12.58 -12.86
C ARG A 120 21.41 11.62 -13.64
N LYS A 121 21.86 10.38 -13.80
CA LYS A 121 21.12 9.34 -14.52
C LYS A 121 19.79 9.01 -13.85
N ILE A 122 19.80 8.78 -12.54
CA ILE A 122 18.59 8.49 -11.76
C ILE A 122 17.60 9.66 -11.86
N ARG A 123 18.05 10.90 -11.65
CA ARG A 123 17.18 12.09 -11.73
C ARG A 123 16.55 12.29 -13.10
N ALA A 124 17.33 12.13 -14.18
CA ALA A 124 16.82 12.23 -15.54
C ALA A 124 15.71 11.21 -15.83
N LEU A 125 15.80 10.02 -15.22
CA LEU A 125 14.79 8.96 -15.36
C LEU A 125 13.56 9.18 -14.47
N GLN A 126 13.72 9.81 -13.31
CA GLN A 126 12.66 9.96 -12.30
C GLN A 126 11.47 10.79 -12.80
N GLU A 127 11.68 11.86 -13.57
CA GLU A 127 10.57 12.68 -14.07
C GLU A 127 9.58 11.85 -14.89
N THR A 128 10.10 11.07 -15.84
CA THR A 128 9.29 10.16 -16.66
C THR A 128 8.66 9.07 -15.79
N GLY A 129 9.42 8.51 -14.86
CA GLY A 129 8.91 7.45 -13.98
C GLY A 129 7.78 7.90 -13.06
N GLN A 130 7.83 9.14 -12.54
CA GLN A 130 6.74 9.69 -11.72
C GLN A 130 5.47 9.94 -12.54
N GLN A 131 5.59 10.41 -13.78
CA GLN A 131 4.45 10.55 -14.69
C GLN A 131 3.79 9.20 -14.99
N GLU A 132 4.60 8.16 -15.26
CA GLU A 132 4.09 6.80 -15.49
C GLU A 132 3.42 6.22 -14.23
N ILE A 133 3.99 6.44 -13.04
CA ILE A 133 3.39 6.00 -11.76
C ILE A 133 2.05 6.69 -11.54
N ALA A 134 1.97 8.01 -11.70
CA ALA A 134 0.72 8.76 -11.57
C ALA A 134 -0.34 8.26 -12.57
N GLN A 135 0.05 7.98 -13.82
CA GLN A 135 -0.85 7.42 -14.82
C GLN A 135 -1.36 6.03 -14.41
N MET A 136 -0.48 5.14 -13.93
CA MET A 136 -0.86 3.82 -13.44
C MET A 136 -1.79 3.90 -12.22
N GLU A 137 -1.56 4.85 -11.30
CA GLU A 137 -2.40 5.05 -10.12
C GLU A 137 -3.80 5.57 -10.49
N GLU A 138 -3.91 6.48 -11.45
CA GLU A 138 -5.20 6.97 -11.92
C GLU A 138 -5.96 5.88 -12.70
N GLN A 139 -5.29 5.12 -13.57
CA GLN A 139 -5.89 3.96 -14.24
C GLN A 139 -6.41 2.94 -13.23
N GLU A 140 -5.64 2.67 -12.17
CA GLU A 140 -6.04 1.75 -11.12
C GLU A 140 -7.23 2.26 -10.31
N LYS A 141 -7.26 3.56 -9.98
CA LYS A 141 -8.39 4.21 -9.34
C LYS A 141 -9.66 4.08 -10.17
N GLN A 142 -9.58 4.38 -11.47
CA GLN A 142 -10.73 4.26 -12.37
C GLN A 142 -11.23 2.81 -12.48
N ARG A 143 -10.32 1.84 -12.58
CA ARG A 143 -10.66 0.41 -12.56
C ARG A 143 -11.43 0.01 -11.29
N LEU A 144 -10.95 0.46 -10.13
CA LEU A 144 -11.59 0.13 -8.86
C LEU A 144 -12.99 0.77 -8.74
N ILE A 145 -13.15 2.01 -9.19
CA ILE A 145 -14.45 2.71 -9.25
C ILE A 145 -15.41 1.98 -10.20
N GLU A 146 -14.96 1.58 -11.39
CA GLU A 146 -15.79 0.83 -12.36
C GLU A 146 -16.26 -0.51 -11.78
N ILE A 147 -15.41 -1.20 -11.01
CA ILE A 147 -15.79 -2.45 -10.35
C ILE A 147 -16.82 -2.20 -9.24
N ALA A 148 -16.59 -1.20 -8.37
CA ALA A 148 -17.52 -0.84 -7.30
C ALA A 148 -18.89 -0.42 -7.85
N GLY A 149 -18.92 0.29 -8.98
CA GLY A 149 -20.15 0.70 -9.66
C GLY A 149 -21.07 -0.44 -10.12
N LYS A 150 -20.60 -1.70 -10.08
CA LYS A 150 -21.41 -2.89 -10.38
C LYS A 150 -22.26 -3.36 -9.19
N TYR A 151 -22.03 -2.79 -8.00
CA TYR A 151 -22.70 -3.17 -6.76
C TYR A 151 -23.30 -1.91 -6.12
N GLU A 152 -24.61 -1.92 -5.89
CA GLU A 152 -25.33 -0.82 -5.25
C GLU A 152 -24.97 -0.72 -3.77
N ASP A 153 -24.81 0.51 -3.26
CA ASP A 153 -24.55 0.82 -1.86
C ASP A 153 -23.45 -0.07 -1.24
N CYS A 154 -22.31 -0.12 -1.91
CA CYS A 154 -21.22 -1.01 -1.57
C CYS A 154 -19.93 -0.31 -1.15
N VAL A 155 -19.13 -1.07 -0.42
CA VAL A 155 -17.68 -0.90 -0.39
C VAL A 155 -17.00 -2.08 -1.05
N TYR A 156 -15.98 -1.81 -1.86
CA TYR A 156 -15.19 -2.81 -2.57
C TYR A 156 -13.72 -2.72 -2.17
N ILE A 157 -13.12 -3.86 -1.81
CA ILE A 157 -11.71 -3.94 -1.41
C ILE A 157 -11.06 -5.13 -2.13
N GLU A 158 -10.02 -4.86 -2.92
CA GLU A 158 -9.05 -5.87 -3.34
C GLU A 158 -7.95 -6.00 -2.29
N VAL A 159 -8.10 -6.96 -1.37
CA VAL A 159 -7.27 -7.09 -0.17
C VAL A 159 -5.92 -7.71 -0.53
N SER A 160 -4.88 -6.87 -0.48
CA SER A 160 -3.46 -7.26 -0.55
C SER A 160 -2.78 -7.15 0.82
N SER A 161 -3.22 -6.22 1.68
CA SER A 161 -2.72 -6.05 3.04
C SER A 161 -3.87 -5.92 4.04
N VAL A 162 -3.82 -6.73 5.10
CA VAL A 162 -4.83 -6.73 6.16
C VAL A 162 -4.50 -5.68 7.21
N HIS A 163 -3.25 -5.62 7.69
CA HIS A 163 -2.87 -4.72 8.80
C HIS A 163 -2.77 -3.25 8.39
N SER A 164 -2.27 -2.96 7.19
CA SER A 164 -2.20 -1.58 6.69
C SER A 164 -3.45 -1.15 5.93
N GLY A 165 -4.33 -2.10 5.61
CA GLY A 165 -5.43 -1.91 4.66
C GLY A 165 -4.99 -1.81 3.20
N SER A 166 -5.95 -2.07 2.32
CA SER A 166 -5.88 -1.80 0.88
C SER A 166 -6.81 -0.63 0.54
N LYS A 167 -6.67 0.01 -0.63
CA LYS A 167 -7.61 1.06 -1.05
C LYS A 167 -9.05 0.52 -1.08
N LEU A 168 -10.00 1.30 -0.58
CA LEU A 168 -11.43 0.98 -0.62
C LEU A 168 -12.10 1.83 -1.70
N ALA A 169 -12.79 1.20 -2.63
CA ALA A 169 -13.69 1.88 -3.55
C ALA A 169 -15.12 1.83 -3.02
N TYR A 170 -15.88 2.90 -3.16
CA TYR A 170 -17.27 2.94 -2.71
C TYR A 170 -18.18 3.35 -3.86
N HIS A 171 -19.43 2.87 -3.78
CA HIS A 171 -20.55 3.29 -4.58
C HIS A 171 -21.76 3.35 -3.65
N LEU A 172 -22.14 4.55 -3.22
CA LEU A 172 -23.16 4.80 -2.20
C LEU A 172 -24.16 5.82 -2.74
N GLY A 173 -25.37 5.38 -3.08
CA GLY A 173 -26.29 6.16 -3.93
C GLY A 173 -25.59 6.61 -5.21
N ASP A 174 -25.68 7.91 -5.52
CA ASP A 174 -25.02 8.50 -6.70
C ASP A 174 -23.51 8.76 -6.51
N ALA A 175 -22.98 8.57 -5.31
CA ALA A 175 -21.59 8.91 -4.99
C ALA A 175 -20.66 7.71 -5.23
N VAL A 176 -19.58 7.94 -5.99
CA VAL A 176 -18.52 6.96 -6.23
C VAL A 176 -17.15 7.54 -5.92
N GLY A 177 -16.23 6.73 -5.40
CA GLY A 177 -14.88 7.21 -5.13
C GLY A 177 -13.97 6.20 -4.46
N ILE A 178 -12.81 6.68 -4.01
CA ILE A 178 -11.80 5.90 -3.28
C ILE A 178 -11.56 6.54 -1.91
N VAL A 179 -11.37 5.70 -0.90
CA VAL A 179 -10.86 6.08 0.42
C VAL A 179 -9.60 5.25 0.71
N ASN A 180 -8.53 5.94 1.12
CA ASN A 180 -7.31 5.28 1.57
C ASN A 180 -7.47 4.80 3.02
N PRO A 181 -6.85 3.68 3.40
CA PRO A 181 -6.89 3.21 4.78
C PRO A 181 -6.17 4.19 5.71
N GLY A 182 -6.75 4.42 6.88
CA GLY A 182 -6.09 5.00 8.04
C GLY A 182 -5.90 3.94 9.14
N VAL A 183 -5.01 4.22 10.08
CA VAL A 183 -4.84 3.42 11.29
C VAL A 183 -5.47 4.18 12.46
N HIS A 184 -6.44 3.56 13.12
CA HIS A 184 -7.01 4.06 14.36
C HIS A 184 -6.29 3.37 15.52
N ILE A 185 -5.53 4.16 16.29
CA ILE A 185 -4.78 3.66 17.44
C ILE A 185 -5.77 3.44 18.60
N GLY A 186 -6.05 2.18 18.91
CA GLY A 186 -6.98 1.82 19.98
C GLY A 186 -6.25 1.59 21.29
N MET A 187 -6.94 1.77 22.41
CA MET A 187 -6.39 1.44 23.73
C MET A 187 -6.09 -0.07 23.90
N PHE A 188 -6.81 -0.93 23.16
CA PHE A 188 -6.70 -2.39 23.27
C PHE A 188 -6.28 -3.08 21.97
N GLN A 189 -6.72 -2.54 20.83
CA GLN A 189 -6.37 -3.07 19.52
C GLN A 189 -6.51 -1.96 18.47
N ASP A 190 -5.52 -1.85 17.59
CA ASP A 190 -5.59 -0.94 16.45
C ASP A 190 -6.57 -1.49 15.40
N SER A 191 -7.28 -0.58 14.73
CA SER A 191 -8.18 -0.93 13.63
C SER A 191 -7.79 -0.20 12.35
N VAL A 192 -8.10 -0.82 11.22
CA VAL A 192 -8.03 -0.14 9.92
C VAL A 192 -9.35 0.58 9.72
N LEU A 193 -9.27 1.87 9.42
CA LEU A 193 -10.43 2.75 9.24
C LEU A 193 -10.46 3.30 7.81
N TYR A 194 -11.66 3.37 7.24
CA TYR A 194 -11.96 4.09 6.03
C TYR A 194 -13.05 5.08 6.36
N MET A 195 -12.69 6.36 6.42
CA MET A 195 -13.58 7.40 6.88
C MET A 195 -13.59 8.56 5.90
N LYS A 196 -14.79 9.02 5.59
CA LYS A 196 -15.07 10.20 4.80
C LYS A 196 -16.24 10.93 5.44
N TYR A 197 -16.05 12.20 5.75
CA TYR A 197 -17.11 13.05 6.28
C TYR A 197 -17.89 13.70 5.14
N ALA A 198 -19.20 13.85 5.32
CA ALA A 198 -20.01 14.65 4.43
C ALA A 198 -19.59 16.13 4.54
N THR A 199 -19.52 16.79 3.41
CA THR A 199 -19.34 18.25 3.28
C THR A 199 -20.51 18.84 2.49
N GLU A 200 -20.59 20.17 2.42
CA GLU A 200 -21.60 20.84 1.58
C GLU A 200 -21.46 20.48 0.10
N GLU A 201 -20.23 20.23 -0.37
CA GLU A 201 -19.92 19.89 -1.75
C GLU A 201 -20.04 18.38 -2.05
N ASP A 202 -19.88 17.54 -1.03
CA ASP A 202 -19.93 16.09 -1.14
C ASP A 202 -20.71 15.51 0.06
N PRO A 203 -22.03 15.34 -0.07
CA PRO A 203 -22.88 14.92 1.04
C PRO A 203 -22.69 13.45 1.42
N CYS A 204 -21.89 12.69 0.68
CA CYS A 204 -21.64 11.29 0.97
C CYS A 204 -20.66 11.16 2.14
N ALA A 205 -21.12 10.54 3.22
CA ALA A 205 -20.27 10.09 4.31
C ALA A 205 -20.14 8.57 4.32
N LEU A 206 -19.01 8.10 4.85
CA LEU A 206 -18.66 6.68 4.93
C LEU A 206 -17.80 6.47 6.18
N ASP A 207 -18.14 5.45 6.95
CA ASP A 207 -17.28 4.88 8.00
C ASP A 207 -17.29 3.36 7.85
N PHE A 208 -16.14 2.76 7.57
CA PHE A 208 -15.96 1.31 7.52
C PHE A 208 -14.66 0.95 8.24
N ARG A 209 -14.75 0.07 9.23
CA ARG A 209 -13.63 -0.31 10.09
C ARG A 209 -13.57 -1.80 10.28
N TYR A 210 -12.36 -2.32 10.38
CA TYR A 210 -12.14 -3.70 10.79
C TYR A 210 -10.91 -3.84 11.68
N PHE A 211 -10.95 -4.85 12.54
CA PHE A 211 -9.80 -5.29 13.30
C PHE A 211 -8.97 -6.25 12.44
N PRO A 212 -7.71 -5.91 12.12
CA PRO A 212 -6.78 -6.87 11.55
C PRO A 212 -6.35 -7.86 12.65
N LYS A 213 -6.48 -9.16 12.37
CA LYS A 213 -6.12 -10.24 13.31
C LYS A 213 -5.28 -11.33 12.63
N GLY A 214 -4.72 -12.20 13.47
CA GLY A 214 -3.90 -13.34 13.05
C GLY A 214 -2.59 -12.91 12.40
N PHE A 215 -2.04 -13.75 11.54
CA PHE A 215 -0.82 -13.45 10.78
C PHE A 215 -1.11 -12.60 9.52
N GLY A 216 -2.04 -11.65 9.65
CA GLY A 216 -2.44 -10.75 8.56
C GLY A 216 -3.35 -11.40 7.52
N ASN A 217 -4.23 -12.28 7.98
CA ASN A 217 -5.17 -13.05 7.15
C ASN A 217 -6.61 -12.97 7.66
N VAL A 218 -6.90 -12.23 8.73
CA VAL A 218 -8.25 -12.11 9.29
C VAL A 218 -8.65 -10.64 9.35
N MET A 219 -9.80 -10.33 8.77
CA MET A 219 -10.49 -9.05 8.82
C MET A 219 -11.81 -9.26 9.56
N GLU A 220 -11.95 -8.65 10.73
CA GLU A 220 -13.19 -8.72 11.51
C GLU A 220 -13.81 -7.34 11.57
N THR A 221 -14.98 -7.17 10.96
CA THR A 221 -15.68 -5.88 10.91
C THR A 221 -15.89 -5.38 12.34
N TYR A 222 -15.40 -4.16 12.57
CA TYR A 222 -15.59 -3.43 13.82
C TYR A 222 -16.83 -2.56 13.74
N SER A 223 -16.94 -1.77 12.66
CA SER A 223 -18.06 -0.86 12.40
C SER A 223 -18.21 -0.68 10.90
N TRP A 224 -19.44 -0.47 10.44
CA TRP A 224 -19.70 0.03 9.11
C TRP A 224 -20.97 0.89 9.08
N SER A 225 -21.02 1.94 8.27
CA SER A 225 -22.17 2.87 8.21
C SER A 225 -23.42 2.22 7.61
N ASP A 226 -24.60 2.65 8.04
CA ASP A 226 -25.90 2.10 7.62
C ASP A 226 -26.18 2.24 6.11
N ASN A 227 -25.57 3.22 5.44
CA ASN A 227 -25.67 3.39 3.99
C ASN A 227 -24.84 2.36 3.21
N ILE A 228 -23.97 1.59 3.87
CA ILE A 228 -23.23 0.48 3.27
C ILE A 228 -24.10 -0.78 3.39
N LYS A 229 -24.72 -1.19 2.30
CA LYS A 229 -25.56 -2.41 2.26
C LYS A 229 -24.75 -3.68 2.03
N GLN A 230 -23.56 -3.54 1.46
CA GLN A 230 -22.69 -4.68 1.21
C GLN A 230 -21.19 -4.34 1.21
N ALA A 231 -20.38 -5.28 1.66
CA ALA A 231 -18.94 -5.28 1.49
C ALA A 231 -18.55 -6.35 0.48
N VAL A 232 -17.92 -5.96 -0.61
CA VAL A 232 -17.44 -6.84 -1.67
C VAL A 232 -15.93 -6.99 -1.50
N ILE A 233 -15.51 -8.16 -1.06
CA ILE A 233 -14.12 -8.42 -0.68
C ILE A 233 -13.51 -9.39 -1.67
N LYS A 234 -12.44 -8.96 -2.34
CA LYS A 234 -11.64 -9.81 -3.22
C LYS A 234 -10.30 -10.11 -2.59
N ASN A 235 -9.97 -11.38 -2.47
CA ASN A 235 -8.69 -11.80 -1.92
C ASN A 235 -7.61 -11.76 -3.03
N GLN A 236 -6.68 -10.80 -2.95
CA GLN A 236 -5.53 -10.73 -3.87
C GLN A 236 -4.32 -11.51 -3.36
N LYS A 237 -4.37 -12.07 -2.15
CA LYS A 237 -3.25 -12.75 -1.51
C LYS A 237 -3.11 -14.17 -2.06
N GLY A 238 -1.89 -14.70 -2.02
CA GLY A 238 -1.60 -16.08 -2.42
C GLY A 238 -2.05 -17.14 -1.41
N TYR A 239 -2.85 -16.77 -0.42
CA TYR A 239 -3.36 -17.64 0.65
C TYR A 239 -4.74 -17.15 1.10
N SER A 240 -5.48 -18.01 1.81
CA SER A 240 -6.85 -17.72 2.24
C SER A 240 -6.94 -16.50 3.15
N LEU A 241 -7.92 -15.66 2.86
CA LEU A 241 -8.35 -14.54 3.69
C LEU A 241 -9.58 -14.95 4.47
N ILE A 242 -9.75 -14.47 5.69
CA ILE A 242 -10.96 -14.65 6.48
C ILE A 242 -11.59 -13.27 6.67
N PHE A 243 -12.83 -13.11 6.25
CA PHE A 243 -13.63 -11.91 6.51
C PHE A 243 -14.87 -12.31 7.32
N ASN A 244 -15.06 -11.74 8.51
CA ASN A 244 -16.18 -12.05 9.42
C ASN A 244 -16.40 -13.57 9.62
N HIS A 245 -15.32 -14.31 9.87
CA HIS A 245 -15.30 -15.76 10.07
C HIS A 245 -15.57 -16.62 8.84
N GLU A 246 -15.75 -16.02 7.67
CA GLU A 246 -15.87 -16.74 6.40
C GLU A 246 -14.56 -16.70 5.63
N GLU A 247 -14.14 -17.86 5.12
CA GLU A 247 -12.96 -17.98 4.27
C GLU A 247 -13.23 -17.48 2.85
N ILE A 248 -12.26 -16.77 2.28
CA ILE A 248 -12.20 -16.29 0.89
C ILE A 248 -10.91 -16.85 0.29
N ALA A 249 -11.04 -17.76 -0.67
CA ALA A 249 -9.90 -18.41 -1.32
C ALA A 249 -9.05 -17.40 -2.13
N PRO A 250 -7.78 -17.70 -2.42
CA PRO A 250 -6.96 -16.85 -3.30
C PRO A 250 -7.65 -16.53 -4.63
N GLY A 251 -7.76 -15.24 -4.96
CA GLY A 251 -8.42 -14.74 -6.17
C GLY A 251 -9.94 -14.70 -6.12
N GLU A 252 -10.58 -15.26 -5.08
CA GLU A 252 -12.02 -15.27 -4.92
C GLU A 252 -12.55 -13.87 -4.54
N THR A 253 -13.76 -13.56 -5.00
CA THR A 253 -14.54 -12.38 -4.57
C THR A 253 -15.80 -12.86 -3.87
N LYS A 254 -16.07 -12.35 -2.67
CA LYS A 254 -17.29 -12.61 -1.91
C LYS A 254 -18.00 -11.32 -1.53
N VAL A 255 -19.32 -11.42 -1.36
CA VAL A 255 -20.20 -10.32 -0.98
C VAL A 255 -20.75 -10.60 0.42
N PHE A 256 -20.64 -9.62 1.31
CA PHE A 256 -21.08 -9.69 2.70
C PHE A 256 -22.11 -8.61 3.00
N THR A 257 -23.12 -8.93 3.80
CA THR A 257 -24.20 -7.99 4.19
C THR A 257 -24.28 -7.82 5.71
N PRO A 258 -24.93 -6.75 6.23
CA PRO A 258 -24.86 -6.43 7.67
C PRO A 258 -25.41 -7.52 8.58
N VAL A 259 -26.36 -8.30 8.08
CA VAL A 259 -27.01 -9.38 8.83
C VAL A 259 -26.10 -10.59 9.00
N THR A 260 -25.08 -10.74 8.14
CA THR A 260 -24.05 -11.78 8.29
C THR A 260 -23.04 -11.46 9.41
N HIS A 261 -23.09 -10.26 9.99
CA HIS A 261 -22.26 -9.83 11.12
C HIS A 261 -22.95 -10.09 12.46
N LYS A 262 -22.23 -10.70 13.42
CA LYS A 262 -22.67 -10.76 14.82
C LYS A 262 -22.26 -9.45 15.50
N GLN A 263 -23.24 -8.69 15.99
CA GLN A 263 -23.08 -7.39 16.66
C GLN A 263 -21.71 -7.18 17.32
N GLY A 264 -20.94 -6.25 16.74
CA GLY A 264 -19.67 -5.77 17.27
C GLY A 264 -19.86 -4.70 18.34
N LEU A 265 -18.82 -4.49 19.14
CA LEU A 265 -18.77 -3.55 20.27
C LEU A 265 -19.15 -2.12 19.86
N PHE A 266 -19.94 -1.45 20.71
CA PHE A 266 -20.29 -0.04 20.59
C PHE A 266 -19.02 0.84 20.51
N SER A 267 -18.93 1.71 19.50
CA SER A 267 -17.90 2.75 19.43
C SER A 267 -18.54 4.14 19.46
N PRO A 268 -18.16 5.01 20.43
CA PRO A 268 -18.77 6.33 20.61
C PRO A 268 -18.44 7.34 19.50
N ASP A 269 -17.47 7.04 18.63
CA ASP A 269 -16.93 7.89 17.57
C ASP A 269 -17.39 7.49 16.15
N CYS A 270 -18.40 6.62 16.04
CA CYS A 270 -18.94 6.19 14.75
C CYS A 270 -19.80 7.28 14.09
N TYR A 271 -19.54 7.56 12.81
CA TYR A 271 -20.47 8.32 11.99
C TYR A 271 -21.62 7.41 11.53
N ASN A 272 -22.84 7.71 11.98
CA ASN A 272 -24.09 6.97 11.68
C ASN A 272 -24.11 5.46 12.01
N GLY A 273 -23.26 5.00 12.93
CA GLY A 273 -23.42 3.70 13.58
C GLY A 273 -23.70 3.95 15.06
N LYS A 274 -24.94 3.70 15.54
CA LYS A 274 -25.41 3.81 16.94
C LYS A 274 -24.43 4.52 17.89
N SER A 275 -24.22 5.83 17.67
CA SER A 275 -23.45 6.67 18.59
C SER A 275 -24.38 7.06 19.74
N LEU A 276 -23.82 7.21 20.95
CA LEU A 276 -24.53 7.75 22.13
C LEU A 276 -25.23 9.09 21.87
N PHE A 277 -24.85 9.79 20.79
CA PHE A 277 -25.38 11.10 20.41
C PHE A 277 -26.46 11.07 19.33
N THR A 278 -26.73 9.91 18.73
CA THR A 278 -27.94 9.66 17.92
C THR A 278 -28.94 8.90 18.77
N MET A 279 -29.38 9.51 19.87
CA MET A 279 -30.65 9.14 20.50
C MET A 279 -31.76 9.60 19.55
N GLU A 280 -32.59 8.65 19.14
CA GLU A 280 -33.86 8.86 18.47
C GLU A 280 -34.59 10.04 19.14
N LYS A 281 -34.98 11.04 18.35
CA LYS A 281 -36.20 11.77 18.69
C LYS A 281 -37.34 10.79 18.46
N GLU A 282 -37.71 10.07 19.52
CA GLU A 282 -39.00 9.42 19.60
C GLU A 282 -40.08 10.51 19.52
N ASP A 283 -40.94 10.43 18.51
CA ASP A 283 -42.29 11.00 18.53
C ASP A 283 -43.26 9.93 19.07
#